data_AF-A0A814KSC4-F1
#
_entry.id   AF-A0A814KSC4-F1
#
_cell.length_a   1.000
_cell.length_b   1.000
_cell.length_c   1.000
_cell.angle_alpha   90.00
_cell.angle_beta   90.00
_cell.angle_gamma   90.00
#
_symmetry.space_group_name_H-M   'P 1'
#
loop_
_entity.id
_entity.type
_entity.pdbx_description
1 polymer ?
#
loop_
_entity_poly.entity_id
_entity_poly.type
_entity_poly.pdbx_seq_one_letter_code
_entity_poly.pdbx_strand_id
1 'polypeptide(L)' 'MIGNFTLTDVDLFQRNYFLKINDNVIVQVKRKSSRIPNQHIIEMKDINEQYQTFLLAFLILIDSILEVIQNPTNHRNPI' A
#
# COMPACT_ATOMS: atom_id res chain seq x y z
N MET A 1 4.13 -17.10 -16.43
CA MET A 1 3.98 -15.73 -16.96
C MET A 1 3.84 -14.82 -15.73
N ILE A 2 4.72 -13.84 -15.55
CA ILE A 2 4.59 -12.86 -14.46
C ILE A 2 3.48 -11.90 -14.90
N GLY A 3 2.40 -11.81 -14.13
CA GLY A 3 1.31 -10.86 -14.43
C GLY A 3 1.77 -9.42 -14.24
N ASN A 4 1.20 -8.48 -14.99
CA ASN A 4 1.54 -7.06 -14.85
C ASN A 4 0.87 -6.50 -13.60
N PHE A 5 1.66 -5.90 -12.70
CA PHE A 5 1.15 -5.23 -11.50
C PHE A 5 0.87 -3.77 -11.80
N THR A 6 -0.35 -3.31 -11.53
CA THR A 6 -0.74 -1.91 -11.70
C THR A 6 -1.40 -1.39 -10.44
N LEU A 7 -0.92 -0.24 -9.96
CA LEU A 7 -1.54 0.50 -8.86
C LEU A 7 -2.52 1.53 -9.44
N THR A 8 -3.78 1.52 -9.02
CA THR A 8 -4.83 2.43 -9.53
C THR A 8 -5.57 3.15 -8.40
N ASP A 9 -6.24 4.25 -8.77
CA ASP A 9 -7.07 5.10 -7.87
C ASP A 9 -6.33 5.47 -6.59
N VAL A 10 -5.14 6.02 -6.78
CA VAL A 10 -4.11 6.13 -5.75
C VAL A 10 -4.28 7.42 -4.96
N ASP A 11 -4.84 7.30 -3.76
CA ASP A 11 -4.72 8.28 -2.68
C ASP A 11 -3.88 7.66 -1.55
N LEU A 12 -2.56 7.82 -1.65
CA LEU A 12 -1.61 7.27 -0.67
C LEU A 12 -1.81 7.92 0.71
N PHE A 13 -2.12 9.21 0.77
CA PHE A 13 -2.27 9.94 2.04
C PHE A 13 -3.49 9.46 2.82
N GLN A 14 -4.58 9.13 2.13
CA GLN A 14 -5.75 8.51 2.75
C GLN A 14 -5.68 6.98 2.79
N ARG A 15 -4.57 6.38 2.34
CA ARG A 15 -4.39 4.92 2.22
C ARG A 15 -5.59 4.27 1.53
N ASN A 16 -5.96 4.85 0.40
CA ASN A 16 -7.04 4.38 -0.45
C ASN A 16 -6.45 4.11 -1.82
N TYR A 17 -6.23 2.85 -2.15
CA TYR A 17 -5.65 2.44 -3.42
C TYR A 17 -5.98 0.98 -3.74
N PHE A 18 -5.90 0.65 -5.02
CA PHE A 18 -6.11 -0.71 -5.52
C PHE A 18 -4.84 -1.20 -6.20
N LEU A 19 -4.51 -2.46 -5.94
CA LEU A 19 -3.49 -3.17 -6.68
C LEU A 19 -4.15 -4.21 -7.56
N LYS A 20 -3.81 -4.17 -8.85
CA LYS A 20 -4.32 -5.08 -9.87
C LYS A 20 -3.20 -5.95 -10.42
N ILE A 21 -3.52 -7.21 -10.73
CA ILE A 21 -2.71 -8.06 -11.62
C ILE A 21 -3.48 -8.22 -12.92
N ASN A 22 -2.86 -7.79 -14.03
CA ASN A 22 -3.50 -7.61 -15.33
C ASN A 22 -4.69 -6.65 -15.18
N ASP A 23 -5.91 -7.15 -14.94
CA ASP A 23 -7.12 -6.35 -14.70
C ASP A 23 -7.87 -6.71 -13.41
N ASN A 24 -7.40 -7.72 -12.68
CA ASN A 24 -8.07 -8.21 -11.47
C ASN A 24 -7.56 -7.47 -10.25
N VAL A 25 -8.47 -6.85 -9.49
CA VAL A 25 -8.17 -6.27 -8.18
C VAL A 25 -7.84 -7.39 -7.20
N ILE A 26 -6.57 -7.46 -6.81
CA ILE A 26 -6.06 -8.47 -5.88
C ILE A 26 -5.86 -7.91 -4.46
N VAL A 27 -5.60 -6.60 -4.35
CA VAL A 27 -5.50 -5.91 -3.06
C VAL A 27 -6.30 -4.62 -3.15
N GLN A 28 -7.09 -4.37 -2.11
CA GLN A 28 -7.79 -3.12 -1.90
C GLN A 28 -7.43 -2.61 -0.52
N VAL A 29 -6.83 -1.42 -0.46
CA VAL A 29 -6.52 -0.76 0.80
C VAL A 29 -7.50 0.37 0.98
N LYS A 30 -8.18 0.39 2.13
CA LYS A 30 -9.15 1.43 2.50
C LYS A 30 -8.84 1.96 3.88
N ARG A 31 -9.10 3.24 4.09
CA ARG A 31 -9.16 3.81 5.43
C ARG A 31 -10.30 3.17 6.23
N LYS A 32 -9.99 2.65 7.42
CA LYS A 32 -10.96 2.02 8.33
C LYS A 32 -11.88 3.05 8.99
N SER A 33 -11.34 4.21 9.33
CA SER A 33 -12.06 5.26 10.05
C SER A 33 -11.53 6.64 9.70
N SER A 34 -12.43 7.60 9.51
CA SER A 34 -12.09 9.01 9.34
C SER A 34 -11.55 9.65 10.63
N ARG A 35 -11.85 9.06 11.80
CA ARG A 35 -11.49 9.60 13.12
C ARG A 35 -10.10 9.19 13.60
N ILE A 36 -9.60 8.04 13.15
CA ILE A 36 -8.27 7.54 13.53
C ILE A 36 -7.38 7.66 12.29
N PRO A 37 -6.45 8.62 12.25
CA PRO A 37 -5.48 8.69 11.17
C PRO A 37 -4.67 7.39 11.16
N ASN A 38 -4.32 6.91 9.97
CA ASN A 38 -3.51 5.70 9.72
C ASN A 38 -4.16 4.34 9.98
N GLN A 39 -5.39 4.26 10.51
CA GLN A 39 -6.08 2.97 10.57
C GLN A 39 -6.64 2.59 9.20
N HIS A 40 -6.15 1.48 8.63
CA HIS A 40 -6.55 0.99 7.31
C HIS A 40 -6.87 -0.51 7.34
N ILE A 41 -7.70 -0.94 6.40
CA ILE A 41 -8.05 -2.33 6.14
C ILE A 41 -7.41 -2.69 4.80
N ILE A 42 -6.73 -3.82 4.78
CA ILE A 42 -6.16 -4.41 3.57
C ILE A 42 -7.01 -5.63 3.25
N GLU A 43 -7.78 -5.55 2.17
CA GLU A 43 -8.58 -6.64 1.65
C GLU A 43 -7.81 -7.30 0.51
N MET A 44 -7.57 -8.59 0.62
CA MET A 44 -6.83 -9.38 -0.35
C MET A 44 -7.76 -10.42 -0.97
N LYS A 45 -7.79 -10.51 -2.30
CA LYS A 45 -8.62 -11.47 -3.05
C LYS A 45 -7.79 -12.18 -4.11
N ASP A 46 -8.05 -13.47 -4.29
CA ASP A 46 -7.49 -14.30 -5.36
C ASP A 46 -5.94 -14.24 -5.44
N ILE A 47 -5.28 -14.09 -4.29
CA ILE A 47 -3.82 -14.11 -4.20
C ILE A 47 -3.37 -15.57 -4.23
N ASN A 48 -2.70 -15.93 -5.32
CA ASN A 48 -1.88 -17.14 -5.37
C ASN A 48 -0.69 -16.98 -4.40
N GLU A 49 -0.36 -18.01 -3.62
CA GLU A 49 0.75 -18.00 -2.65
C GLU A 49 2.05 -17.45 -3.24
N GLN A 50 2.30 -17.69 -4.53
CA GLN A 50 3.47 -17.20 -5.24
C GLN A 50 3.59 -15.66 -5.26
N TYR A 51 2.47 -14.93 -5.19
CA TYR A 51 2.46 -13.47 -5.19
C TYR A 51 2.33 -12.88 -3.77
N GLN A 52 1.99 -13.69 -2.77
CA GLN A 52 1.71 -13.20 -1.42
C GLN A 52 2.93 -12.51 -0.78
N THR A 53 4.11 -13.12 -0.89
CA THR A 53 5.36 -12.52 -0.37
C THR A 53 5.70 -11.20 -1.05
N PHE A 54 5.57 -11.15 -2.38
CA PHE A 54 5.80 -9.93 -3.15
C PHE A 54 4.82 -8.81 -2.74
N LEU A 55 3.56 -9.15 -2.56
CA LEU A 55 2.50 -8.21 -2.17
C LEU A 55 2.72 -7.65 -0.77
N LEU A 56 3.13 -8.49 0.19
CA LEU A 56 3.49 -8.03 1.53
C LEU A 56 4.69 -7.06 1.48
N ALA A 57 5.74 -7.40 0.73
CA ALA A 57 6.90 -6.53 0.58
C ALA A 57 6.52 -5.18 -0.07
N PHE A 58 5.65 -5.21 -1.08
CA PHE A 58 5.16 -4.01 -1.75
C PHE A 58 4.33 -3.10 -0.82
N LEU A 59 3.46 -3.67 0.01
CA LEU A 59 2.67 -2.91 0.99
C LEU A 59 3.55 -2.27 2.06
N ILE A 60 4.56 -2.99 2.56
CA ILE A 60 5.55 -2.46 3.50
C ILE A 60 6.29 -1.28 2.88
N LEU A 61 6.72 -1.40 1.61
CA LEU A 61 7.42 -0.33 0.91
C LEU A 61 6.56 0.95 0.79
N ILE A 62 5.28 0.81 0.44
CA ILE A 62 4.35 1.96 0.40
C ILE A 62 4.24 2.60 1.79
N ASP A 63 4.13 1.81 2.84
CA ASP A 63 4.03 2.29 4.21
C ASP A 63 5.28 3.10 4.63
N SER A 64 6.47 2.58 4.31
CA SER A 64 7.74 3.28 4.56
C SER A 64 7.86 4.59 3.78
N ILE A 65 7.45 4.62 2.51
CA ILE A 65 7.45 5.87 1.71
C ILE A 65 6.51 6.90 2.34
N LEU A 66 5.33 6.47 2.78
CA LEU A 66 4.35 7.33 3.44
C LEU A 66 4.88 7.88 4.76
N GLU A 67 5.57 7.07 5.56
CA GLU A 67 6.19 7.50 6.80
C GLU A 67 7.22 8.63 6.56
N VAL A 68 8.08 8.49 5.54
CA VAL A 68 9.06 9.53 5.18
C VAL A 68 8.38 10.81 4.70
N ILE A 69 7.34 10.70 3.86
CA ILE A 69 6.63 11.87 3.33
C ILE A 69 5.85 12.59 4.44
N GLN A 70 5.27 11.87 5.39
CA GLN A 70 4.48 12.43 6.49
C GLN A 70 5.34 12.98 7.64
N ASN A 71 6.55 12.44 7.85
CA ASN A 71 7.52 12.90 8.86
C ASN A 71 8.85 13.36 8.24
N PRO A 72 8.88 14.43 7.42
CA PRO A 72 10.09 14.87 6.73
C PRO A 72 11.18 15.42 7.67
N THR A 73 10.87 15.63 8.96
CA THR A 73 11.76 16.24 9.96
C THR A 73 12.82 15.31 10.55
N ASN A 74 12.73 13.98 10.40
CA ASN A 74 13.72 13.05 10.98
C ASN A 74 15.00 12.87 10.14
N HIS A 75 15.08 13.50 8.96
CA HIS A 75 16.28 13.47 8.10
C HIS A 75 17.11 14.76 8.10
N ARG A 76 16.78 15.75 8.96
CA ARG A 76 17.62 16.93 9.17
C ARG A 76 18.29 16.85 10.55
N ASN A 77 19.60 16.56 10.52
CA ASN A 77 20.61 16.54 11.59
C ASN A 77 20.74 15.28 12.46
N PRO A 78 21.78 14.46 12.24
CA PRO A 78 22.74 14.16 13.29
C PRO A 78 23.72 15.34 13.42
N ILE A 79 23.80 15.89 14.64
CA ILE A 79 24.85 16.82 15.08
C ILE A 79 26.15 16.01 15.26
#